data_AF-A0AA36F1Y7-F1
#
_entry.id   AF-A0AA36F1Y7-F1
#
_cell.length_a   1.000
_cell.length_b   1.000
_cell.length_c   1.000
_cell.angle_alpha   90.00
_cell.angle_beta   90.00
_cell.angle_gamma   90.00
#
_symmetry.space_group_name_H-M   'P 1'
#
loop_
_entity.id
_entity.type
_entity.pdbx_description
1 polymer ?
#
loop_
_entity_poly.entity_id
_entity_poly.type
_entity_poly.pdbx_seq_one_letter_code
_entity_poly.pdbx_strand_id
1 'polypeptide(L)'
;MININTSLAGICGDKSDTYNLIINEGNDVIHMTSRVDPESSSEELHRMHISVSERFHGRMFFMTPYVFVSYYQIILKLEPRHDLYSMMNYLVELALYDDFLSVRNYFPPSLVAAAALYTGIIVFKFRDEWFEDLSDLTGYNGFEDQLQVVHERMKFLLSSASLEEREHSTQARYDLPENNHVSAIDYSSIY
;
A
#
# COMPACT_ATOMS: atom_id res chain seq x y z
N MET A 1 6.58 6.12 46.87
CA MET A 1 6.28 4.66 46.81
C MET A 1 4.81 4.51 46.46
N ILE A 2 4.53 4.20 45.19
CA ILE A 2 3.18 3.97 44.70
C ILE A 2 3.02 2.46 44.56
N ASN A 3 2.05 1.92 45.29
CA ASN A 3 1.75 0.51 45.36
C ASN A 3 0.86 0.17 44.14
N ILE A 4 1.40 -0.58 43.17
CA ILE A 4 0.65 -1.05 42.01
C ILE A 4 0.14 -2.45 42.34
N ASN A 5 -1.14 -2.53 42.73
CA ASN A 5 -1.86 -3.81 42.76
C ASN A 5 -2.17 -4.24 41.33
N THR A 6 -1.47 -5.26 40.87
CA THR A 6 -1.77 -6.04 39.67
C THR A 6 -3.04 -6.86 39.87
N SER A 7 -4.15 -6.41 39.27
CA SER A 7 -5.32 -7.26 39.02
C SER A 7 -5.23 -7.81 37.60
N LEU A 8 -4.56 -8.95 37.46
CA LEU A 8 -4.72 -9.86 36.33
C LEU A 8 -6.09 -10.55 36.46
N ALA A 9 -7.13 -9.96 35.87
CA ALA A 9 -8.41 -10.62 35.72
C ALA A 9 -9.10 -10.17 34.42
N GLY A 10 -9.25 -11.11 33.48
CA GLY A 10 -10.35 -11.10 32.51
C GLY A 10 -10.05 -10.57 31.12
N ILE A 11 -9.21 -11.27 30.34
CA ILE A 11 -9.37 -11.30 28.88
C ILE A 11 -9.57 -12.77 28.48
N CYS A 12 -10.76 -13.28 28.73
CA CYS A 12 -11.33 -14.37 27.94
C CYS A 12 -12.28 -13.71 26.94
N GLY A 13 -11.72 -13.22 25.83
CA GLY A 13 -12.52 -12.97 24.64
C GLY A 13 -12.97 -14.32 24.08
N ASP A 14 -14.27 -14.50 23.95
CA ASP A 14 -14.88 -15.75 23.52
C ASP A 14 -14.40 -16.11 22.11
N LYS A 15 -13.90 -17.34 21.92
CA LYS A 15 -13.47 -17.83 20.59
C LYS A 15 -14.62 -17.79 19.58
N SER A 16 -15.86 -17.78 20.05
CA SER A 16 -17.09 -17.61 19.27
C SER A 16 -17.13 -16.28 18.50
N ASP A 17 -16.71 -15.18 19.13
CA ASP A 17 -16.84 -13.85 18.53
C ASP A 17 -15.81 -13.61 17.42
N THR A 18 -14.60 -14.15 17.57
CA THR A 18 -13.57 -14.10 16.54
C THR A 18 -13.94 -14.98 15.34
N TYR A 19 -14.54 -16.15 15.58
CA TYR A 19 -15.01 -17.04 14.51
C TYR A 19 -16.15 -16.41 13.70
N ASN A 20 -17.10 -15.75 14.37
CA ASN A 20 -18.23 -15.07 13.73
C ASN A 20 -17.79 -13.86 12.88
N LEU A 21 -16.76 -13.13 13.30
CA LEU A 21 -16.20 -12.02 12.53
C LEU A 21 -15.54 -12.50 11.23
N ILE A 22 -14.75 -13.57 11.32
CA ILE A 22 -14.05 -14.20 10.18
C ILE A 22 -15.06 -14.75 9.15
N ILE A 23 -16.17 -15.35 9.62
CA ILE A 23 -17.25 -15.85 8.74
C ILE A 23 -17.93 -14.69 7.99
N ASN A 24 -18.17 -13.56 8.64
CA ASN A 24 -18.83 -12.41 8.00
C ASN A 24 -17.92 -11.72 6.96
N GLU A 25 -16.65 -11.46 7.28
CA GLU A 25 -15.69 -10.89 6.32
C GLU A 25 -15.44 -11.83 5.13
N GLY A 26 -15.37 -13.14 5.37
CA GLY A 26 -15.24 -14.14 4.32
C GLY A 26 -16.43 -14.18 3.36
N ASN A 27 -17.65 -14.03 3.88
CA ASN A 27 -18.86 -13.94 3.06
C ASN A 27 -18.90 -12.67 2.21
N ASP A 28 -18.43 -11.54 2.73
CA ASP A 28 -18.32 -10.28 1.97
C ASP A 28 -17.32 -10.42 0.82
N VAL A 29 -16.16 -11.04 1.05
CA VAL A 29 -15.17 -11.32 -0.01
C VAL A 29 -15.78 -12.21 -1.09
N ILE A 30 -16.44 -13.31 -0.72
CA ILE A 30 -17.09 -14.22 -1.68
C ILE A 30 -18.14 -13.47 -2.51
N HIS A 31 -18.97 -12.64 -1.87
CA HIS A 31 -20.00 -11.86 -2.56
C HIS A 31 -19.40 -10.80 -3.48
N MET A 32 -18.29 -10.16 -3.11
CA MET A 32 -17.58 -9.23 -4.00
C MET A 32 -16.94 -9.94 -5.18
N THR A 33 -16.31 -11.10 -4.96
CA THR A 33 -15.65 -11.88 -6.01
C THR A 33 -16.66 -12.42 -7.02
N SER A 34 -17.83 -12.90 -6.59
CA SER A 34 -18.85 -13.43 -7.52
C SER A 34 -19.41 -12.38 -8.48
N ARG A 35 -19.28 -11.08 -8.17
CA ARG A 35 -19.68 -9.98 -9.07
C ARG A 35 -18.69 -9.75 -10.20
N VAL A 36 -17.42 -10.12 -10.02
CA VAL A 36 -16.34 -9.93 -11.01
C VAL A 36 -15.92 -11.24 -11.67
N ASP A 37 -16.23 -12.37 -11.05
CA ASP A 37 -16.08 -13.72 -11.59
C ASP A 37 -17.42 -14.48 -11.45
N PRO A 38 -18.36 -14.25 -12.39
CA PRO A 38 -19.66 -14.92 -12.36
C PRO A 38 -19.60 -16.39 -12.80
N GLU A 39 -18.46 -16.86 -13.33
CA GLU A 39 -18.29 -18.23 -13.80
C GLU A 39 -17.99 -19.20 -12.64
N SER A 40 -17.34 -18.71 -11.58
CA SER A 40 -17.13 -19.45 -10.35
C SER A 40 -18.41 -19.55 -9.51
N SER A 41 -18.76 -20.77 -9.10
CA SER A 41 -19.87 -21.00 -8.18
C SER A 41 -19.56 -20.46 -6.77
N SER A 42 -20.60 -20.10 -6.01
CA SER A 42 -20.44 -19.66 -4.62
C SER A 42 -19.72 -20.70 -3.74
N GLU A 43 -19.91 -21.99 -4.03
CA GLU A 43 -19.26 -23.09 -3.32
C GLU A 43 -17.75 -23.16 -3.65
N GLU A 44 -17.35 -22.91 -4.90
CA GLU A 44 -15.95 -22.82 -5.31
C GLU A 44 -15.23 -21.65 -4.65
N LEU A 45 -15.87 -20.47 -4.65
CA LEU A 45 -15.35 -19.28 -3.99
C LEU A 45 -15.19 -19.49 -2.48
N HIS A 46 -16.13 -20.19 -1.85
CA HIS A 46 -16.04 -20.53 -0.43
C HIS A 46 -14.88 -21.48 -0.13
N ARG A 47 -14.70 -22.53 -0.94
CA ARG A 47 -13.54 -23.44 -0.81
C ARG A 47 -12.21 -22.71 -1.00
N MET A 48 -12.14 -21.79 -1.95
CA MET A 48 -10.97 -20.95 -2.17
C MET A 48 -10.68 -20.07 -0.95
N HIS A 49 -11.70 -19.38 -0.42
CA HIS A 49 -11.55 -18.55 0.78
C HIS A 49 -11.00 -19.34 1.97
N ILE A 50 -11.55 -20.52 2.26
CA ILE A 50 -11.04 -21.40 3.32
C ILE A 50 -9.59 -21.79 3.05
N SER A 51 -9.26 -22.23 1.83
CA SER A 51 -7.90 -22.66 1.47
C SER A 51 -6.87 -21.55 1.65
N VAL A 52 -7.22 -20.31 1.27
CA VAL A 52 -6.38 -19.12 1.47
C VAL A 52 -6.23 -18.83 2.96
N SER A 53 -7.34 -18.81 3.71
CA SER A 53 -7.33 -18.54 5.15
C SER A 53 -6.46 -19.54 5.91
N GLU A 54 -6.58 -20.83 5.62
CA GLU A 54 -5.74 -21.88 6.20
C GLU A 54 -4.26 -21.67 5.88
N ARG A 55 -3.94 -21.29 4.63
CA ARG A 55 -2.57 -21.03 4.19
C ARG A 55 -1.93 -19.88 4.94
N PHE A 56 -2.71 -18.87 5.31
CA PHE A 56 -2.25 -17.71 6.10
C PHE A 56 -2.52 -17.85 7.60
N HIS A 57 -2.92 -19.04 8.08
CA HIS A 57 -3.24 -19.30 9.49
C HIS A 57 -4.30 -18.34 10.05
N GLY A 58 -5.31 -17.99 9.25
CA GLY A 58 -6.36 -17.04 9.60
C GLY A 58 -5.89 -15.59 9.74
N ARG A 59 -4.62 -15.28 9.41
CA ARG A 59 -4.11 -13.91 9.43
C ARG A 59 -4.58 -13.19 8.16
N MET A 60 -5.47 -12.23 8.33
CA MET A 60 -5.95 -11.39 7.23
C MET A 60 -5.38 -9.96 7.27
N PHE A 61 -4.71 -9.60 8.37
CA PHE A 61 -4.04 -8.31 8.48
C PHE A 61 -2.57 -8.42 8.01
N PHE A 62 -2.28 -7.79 6.88
CA PHE A 62 -0.93 -7.65 6.35
C PHE A 62 -0.53 -6.17 6.40
N MET A 63 0.68 -5.90 6.86
CA MET A 63 1.26 -4.58 6.73
C MET A 63 1.54 -4.33 5.24
N THR A 64 0.82 -3.40 4.64
CA THR A 64 1.02 -2.98 3.25
C THR A 64 1.65 -1.59 3.22
N PRO A 65 2.28 -1.18 2.10
CA PRO A 65 2.82 0.18 1.99
C PRO A 65 1.73 1.25 2.20
N TYR A 66 0.47 0.97 1.84
CA TYR A 66 -0.67 1.87 2.06
C TYR A 66 -0.88 2.25 3.53
N VAL A 67 -0.56 1.35 4.47
CA VAL A 67 -0.65 1.65 5.91
C VAL A 67 0.30 2.79 6.27
N PHE A 68 1.54 2.74 5.75
CA PHE A 68 2.54 3.78 6.00
C PHE A 68 2.22 5.08 5.24
N VAL A 69 1.76 4.99 3.99
CA VAL A 69 1.29 6.16 3.22
C VAL A 69 0.17 6.90 3.95
N SER A 70 -0.77 6.17 4.58
CA SER A 70 -1.84 6.75 5.40
C SER A 70 -1.28 7.47 6.64
N TYR A 71 -0.26 6.91 7.29
CA TYR A 71 0.40 7.61 8.40
C TYR A 71 1.10 8.89 7.95
N TYR A 72 1.81 8.85 6.82
CA TYR A 72 2.46 10.05 6.27
C TYR A 72 1.44 11.14 5.95
N GLN A 73 0.29 10.80 5.38
CA GLN A 73 -0.80 11.75 5.15
C GLN A 73 -1.21 12.47 6.43
N ILE A 74 -1.41 11.73 7.53
CA ILE A 74 -1.84 12.29 8.82
C ILE A 74 -0.74 13.16 9.43
N ILE A 75 0.50 12.66 9.47
CA ILE A 75 1.63 13.34 10.13
C ILE A 75 1.97 14.63 9.39
N LEU A 76 2.03 14.58 8.05
CA LEU A 76 2.29 15.73 7.20
C LEU A 76 1.05 16.64 7.05
N LYS A 77 -0.10 16.24 7.59
CA LYS A 77 -1.39 16.96 7.50
C LYS A 77 -1.79 17.28 6.06
N LEU A 78 -1.56 16.32 5.15
CA LEU A 78 -1.95 16.46 3.76
C LEU A 78 -3.47 16.42 3.64
N GLU A 79 -4.03 17.29 2.80
CA GLU A 79 -5.45 17.21 2.47
C GLU A 79 -5.79 15.87 1.80
N PRO A 80 -7.03 15.37 1.91
CA PRO A 80 -7.45 14.11 1.28
C PRO A 80 -7.20 14.03 -0.23
N ARG A 81 -7.17 15.18 -0.92
CA ARG A 81 -6.90 15.32 -2.35
C ARG A 81 -5.59 16.05 -2.61
N HIS A 82 -4.60 15.87 -1.75
CA HIS A 82 -3.29 16.48 -1.94
C HIS A 82 -2.50 15.71 -3.00
N ASP A 83 -1.85 16.41 -3.94
CA ASP A 83 -1.10 15.81 -5.07
C ASP A 83 -0.09 14.77 -4.61
N LEU A 84 0.69 15.09 -3.56
CA LEU A 84 1.66 14.15 -2.97
C LEU A 84 1.01 12.86 -2.44
N TYR A 85 -0.19 12.94 -1.88
CA TYR A 85 -0.90 11.77 -1.38
C TYR A 85 -1.40 10.88 -2.53
N SER A 86 -1.99 11.49 -3.57
CA SER A 86 -2.40 10.78 -4.78
C SER A 86 -1.19 10.16 -5.50
N MET A 87 -0.07 10.87 -5.58
CA MET A 87 1.18 10.38 -6.15
C MET A 87 1.76 9.19 -5.38
N MET A 88 1.83 9.26 -4.05
CA MET A 88 2.32 8.14 -3.23
C MET A 88 1.48 6.88 -3.45
N ASN A 89 0.15 7.02 -3.50
CA ASN A 89 -0.75 5.90 -3.77
C ASN A 89 -0.57 5.34 -5.19
N TYR A 90 -0.42 6.23 -6.19
CA TYR A 90 -0.15 5.84 -7.57
C TYR A 90 1.14 5.02 -7.68
N LEU A 91 2.23 5.50 -7.08
CA LEU A 91 3.52 4.83 -7.05
C LEU A 91 3.48 3.46 -6.37
N VAL A 92 2.82 3.37 -5.21
CA VAL A 92 2.63 2.09 -4.52
C VAL A 92 1.83 1.12 -5.39
N GLU A 93 0.80 1.60 -6.08
CA GLU A 93 -0.03 0.74 -6.94
C GLU A 93 0.74 0.27 -8.18
N LEU A 94 1.55 1.12 -8.81
CA LEU A 94 2.48 0.69 -9.86
C LEU A 94 3.47 -0.36 -9.35
N ALA A 95 4.02 -0.18 -8.15
CA ALA A 95 4.95 -1.13 -7.54
C ALA A 95 4.31 -2.49 -7.23
N LEU A 96 3.00 -2.57 -6.98
CA LEU A 96 2.29 -3.84 -6.81
C LEU A 96 2.30 -4.68 -8.09
N TYR A 97 2.22 -4.04 -9.25
CA TYR A 97 2.24 -4.71 -10.56
C TYR A 97 3.65 -5.02 -11.06
N ASP A 98 4.70 -4.48 -10.43
CA ASP A 98 6.09 -4.75 -10.78
C ASP A 98 6.60 -6.01 -10.07
N ASP A 99 6.93 -7.05 -10.85
CA ASP A 99 7.40 -8.33 -10.29
C ASP A 99 8.68 -8.18 -9.46
N PHE A 100 9.50 -7.18 -9.78
CA PHE A 100 10.77 -6.96 -9.12
C PHE A 100 10.55 -6.47 -7.70
N LEU A 101 9.63 -5.53 -7.51
CA LEU A 101 9.31 -4.94 -6.21
C LEU A 101 8.34 -5.80 -5.39
N SER A 102 7.40 -6.50 -6.02
CA SER A 102 6.31 -7.19 -5.31
C SER A 102 6.56 -8.68 -5.04
N VAL A 103 7.37 -9.37 -5.86
CA VAL A 103 7.56 -10.83 -5.76
C VAL A 103 9.02 -11.22 -5.60
N ARG A 104 9.93 -10.65 -6.40
CA ARG A 104 11.33 -11.13 -6.48
C ARG A 104 12.20 -10.62 -5.34
N ASN A 105 11.96 -9.39 -4.89
CA ASN A 105 12.71 -8.76 -3.82
C ASN A 105 11.77 -8.44 -2.67
N TYR A 106 12.00 -9.06 -1.52
CA TYR A 106 11.17 -8.91 -0.32
C TYR A 106 11.47 -7.58 0.40
N PHE A 107 11.18 -6.45 -0.24
CA PHE A 107 11.35 -5.14 0.37
C PHE A 107 10.33 -4.92 1.50
N PRO A 108 10.74 -4.33 2.64
CA PRO A 108 9.80 -3.97 3.69
C PRO A 108 8.72 -3.01 3.19
N PRO A 109 7.45 -3.19 3.55
CA PRO A 109 6.37 -2.26 3.16
C PRO A 109 6.63 -0.80 3.55
N SER A 110 7.29 -0.57 4.70
CA SER A 110 7.73 0.76 5.15
C SER A 110 8.75 1.39 4.22
N LEU A 111 9.69 0.60 3.70
CA LEU A 111 10.73 1.05 2.76
C LEU A 111 10.11 1.43 1.43
N VAL A 112 9.18 0.61 0.92
CA VAL A 112 8.43 0.92 -0.30
C VAL A 112 7.63 2.21 -0.14
N ALA A 113 6.95 2.40 0.99
CA ALA A 113 6.22 3.64 1.25
C ALA A 113 7.15 4.86 1.39
N ALA A 114 8.30 4.72 2.07
CA ALA A 114 9.29 5.78 2.19
C ALA A 114 9.88 6.18 0.83
N ALA A 115 10.19 5.19 -0.02
CA ALA A 115 10.60 5.42 -1.41
C ALA A 115 9.51 6.12 -2.22
N ALA A 116 8.23 5.76 -2.03
CA ALA A 116 7.12 6.42 -2.71
C ALA A 116 6.98 7.90 -2.31
N LEU A 117 7.10 8.20 -1.01
CA LEU A 117 7.11 9.57 -0.50
C LEU A 117 8.29 10.37 -1.08
N TYR A 118 9.50 9.79 -1.00
CA TYR A 118 10.70 10.43 -1.53
C TYR A 118 10.59 10.69 -3.04
N THR A 119 10.17 9.69 -3.80
CA THR A 119 9.95 9.82 -5.24
C THR A 119 8.91 10.91 -5.54
N GLY A 120 7.78 10.94 -4.84
CA GLY A 120 6.77 11.98 -5.02
C GLY A 120 7.29 13.40 -4.74
N ILE A 121 8.15 13.56 -3.74
CA ILE A 121 8.81 14.85 -3.43
C ILE A 121 9.73 15.30 -4.57
N ILE A 122 10.53 14.38 -5.13
CA ILE A 122 11.41 14.66 -6.28
C ILE A 122 10.57 15.03 -7.51
N VAL A 123 9.52 14.24 -7.80
CA VAL A 123 8.63 14.43 -8.96
C VAL A 123 7.98 15.81 -8.94
N PHE A 124 7.50 16.25 -7.78
CA PHE A 124 6.91 17.58 -7.61
C PHE A 124 7.94 18.70 -7.38
N LYS A 125 9.24 18.40 -7.44
CA LYS A 125 10.34 19.36 -7.26
C LYS A 125 10.26 20.13 -5.94
N PHE A 126 9.73 19.49 -4.91
CA PHE A 126 9.74 20.07 -3.56
C PHE A 126 11.16 20.07 -2.98
N ARG A 127 11.94 19.03 -3.31
CA ARG A 127 13.38 18.87 -3.06
C ARG A 127 13.98 18.05 -4.19
N ASP A 128 15.30 18.15 -4.35
CA ASP A 128 16.07 17.39 -5.35
C ASP A 128 16.85 16.22 -4.73
N GLU A 129 16.87 16.12 -3.40
CA GLU A 129 17.59 15.08 -2.64
C GLU A 129 16.88 14.74 -1.33
N TRP A 130 17.32 13.64 -0.70
CA TRP A 130 16.86 13.23 0.62
C TRP A 130 17.22 14.27 1.68
N PHE A 131 16.35 14.48 2.68
CA PHE A 131 16.54 15.49 3.72
C PHE A 131 16.16 14.99 5.12
N GLU A 132 16.62 15.72 6.14
CA GLU A 132 16.53 15.31 7.55
C GLU A 132 15.09 15.03 8.00
N ASP A 133 14.12 15.88 7.66
CA ASP A 133 12.72 15.66 8.09
C ASP A 133 12.13 14.34 7.54
N LEU A 134 12.56 13.86 6.36
CA LEU A 134 12.17 12.54 5.87
C LEU A 134 12.78 11.42 6.72
N SER A 135 13.97 11.66 7.26
CA SER A 135 14.62 10.70 8.15
C SER A 135 13.90 10.59 9.47
N ASP A 136 13.51 11.72 10.05
CA ASP A 136 12.70 11.76 11.26
C ASP A 136 11.33 11.11 11.07
N LEU A 137 10.71 11.29 9.90
CA LEU A 137 9.40 10.74 9.59
C LEU A 137 9.43 9.23 9.32
N THR A 138 10.42 8.76 8.55
CA THR A 138 10.42 7.40 7.99
C THR A 138 11.37 6.44 8.72
N GLY A 139 12.34 6.97 9.47
CA GLY A 139 13.41 6.20 10.11
C GLY A 139 14.53 5.75 9.18
N TYR A 140 14.49 6.12 7.89
CA TYR A 140 15.56 5.89 6.91
C TYR A 140 16.45 7.12 6.77
N ASN A 141 17.69 6.98 6.33
CA ASN A 141 18.61 8.12 6.18
C ASN A 141 18.90 8.50 4.72
N GLY A 142 18.31 7.80 3.76
CA GLY A 142 18.50 8.09 2.34
C GLY A 142 19.71 7.38 1.73
N PHE A 143 20.60 6.79 2.54
CA PHE A 143 21.81 6.11 2.07
C PHE A 143 21.64 4.59 1.99
N GLU A 144 20.48 4.05 2.36
CA GLU A 144 20.22 2.62 2.24
C GLU A 144 20.15 2.21 0.76
N ASP A 145 21.02 1.28 0.35
CA ASP A 145 21.06 0.76 -1.03
C ASP A 145 19.67 0.30 -1.51
N GLN A 146 18.91 -0.36 -0.62
CA GLN A 146 17.57 -0.85 -0.93
C GLN A 146 16.59 0.30 -1.21
N LEU A 147 16.67 1.39 -0.46
CA LEU A 147 15.82 2.56 -0.65
C LEU A 147 16.11 3.21 -2.01
N GLN A 148 17.38 3.34 -2.37
CA GLN A 148 17.79 3.86 -3.68
C GLN A 148 17.35 2.96 -4.84
N VAL A 149 17.46 1.64 -4.68
CA VAL A 149 16.95 0.67 -5.67
C VAL A 149 15.45 0.82 -5.87
N VAL A 150 14.66 0.92 -4.80
CA VAL A 150 13.20 1.07 -4.90
C VAL A 150 12.84 2.44 -5.48
N HIS A 151 13.51 3.51 -5.07
CA HIS A 151 13.31 4.86 -5.60
C HIS A 151 13.56 4.93 -7.12
N GLU A 152 14.71 4.45 -7.59
CA GLU A 152 15.03 4.44 -9.01
C GLU A 152 14.08 3.54 -9.81
N ARG A 153 13.68 2.40 -9.22
CA ARG A 153 12.66 1.54 -9.84
C ARG A 153 11.30 2.24 -9.95
N MET A 154 10.90 3.02 -8.95
CA MET A 154 9.67 3.82 -8.99
C MET A 154 9.70 4.92 -10.05
N LYS A 155 10.83 5.63 -10.20
CA LYS A 155 11.04 6.60 -11.31
C LYS A 155 10.91 5.91 -12.68
N PHE A 156 11.53 4.74 -12.82
CA PHE A 156 11.40 3.92 -14.03
C PHE A 156 9.94 3.54 -14.32
N LEU A 157 9.19 3.09 -13.30
CA LEU A 157 7.78 2.73 -13.45
C LEU A 157 6.91 3.93 -13.88
N LEU A 158 7.12 5.13 -13.32
CA LEU A 158 6.40 6.34 -13.73
C LEU A 158 6.65 6.68 -15.21
N SER A 159 7.92 6.67 -15.62
CA SER A 159 8.28 6.96 -17.02
C SER A 159 7.73 5.91 -17.98
N SER A 160 7.78 4.62 -17.60
CA SER A 160 7.31 3.52 -18.45
C SER A 160 5.78 3.52 -18.58
N ALA A 161 5.06 3.79 -17.48
CA ALA A 161 3.62 3.89 -17.47
C ALA A 161 3.12 4.94 -18.49
N SER A 162 3.77 6.10 -18.57
CA SER A 162 3.39 7.15 -19.53
C SER A 162 3.53 6.76 -21.02
N LEU A 163 4.24 5.67 -21.32
CA LEU A 163 4.53 5.20 -22.68
C LEU A 163 3.70 3.98 -23.11
N GLU A 164 2.96 3.36 -22.19
CA GLU A 164 2.19 2.16 -22.49
C GLU A 164 0.91 2.51 -23.26
N GLU A 165 0.72 1.91 -24.45
CA GLU A 165 -0.48 2.12 -25.28
C GLU A 165 -1.76 1.52 -24.68
N ARG A 166 -1.63 0.68 -23.65
CA ARG A 166 -2.76 0.05 -22.96
C ARG A 166 -3.14 0.89 -21.76
N GLU A 167 -4.42 1.25 -21.66
CA GLU A 167 -5.00 1.80 -20.44
C GLU A 167 -4.83 0.79 -19.30
N HIS A 168 -3.75 0.94 -18.51
CA HIS A 168 -3.64 0.24 -17.25
C HIS A 168 -4.76 0.75 -16.33
N SER A 169 -5.50 -0.17 -15.69
CA SER A 169 -6.58 0.19 -14.77
C SER A 169 -6.10 1.15 -13.67
N THR A 170 -4.82 1.05 -13.29
CA THR A 170 -4.14 2.01 -12.41
C THR A 170 -4.08 3.40 -13.05
N GLN A 171 -3.52 3.55 -14.25
CA GLN A 171 -3.41 4.85 -14.93
C GLN A 171 -4.78 5.50 -15.10
N ALA A 172 -5.77 4.76 -15.57
CA ALA A 172 -7.13 5.27 -15.73
C ALA A 172 -7.74 5.76 -14.40
N ARG A 173 -7.47 5.07 -13.29
CA ARG A 173 -7.95 5.48 -11.96
C ARG A 173 -7.28 6.76 -11.49
N TYR A 174 -5.98 6.89 -11.69
CA TYR A 174 -5.22 8.08 -11.26
C TYR A 174 -5.29 9.25 -12.26
N ASP A 175 -5.99 9.08 -13.40
CA ASP A 175 -6.37 10.17 -14.31
C ASP A 175 -7.74 10.77 -13.96
N LEU A 176 -8.32 10.39 -12.81
CA LEU A 176 -9.56 10.99 -12.34
C LEU A 176 -9.28 12.31 -11.59
N PRO A 177 -10.20 13.29 -11.63
CA PRO A 177 -10.05 14.56 -10.91
C PRO A 177 -9.86 14.40 -9.40
N GLU A 178 -10.40 13.34 -8.81
CA GLU A 178 -10.22 12.99 -7.39
C GLU A 178 -8.79 12.57 -7.02
N ASN A 179 -8.00 12.17 -8.02
CA ASN A 179 -6.60 11.81 -7.92
C ASN A 179 -5.69 12.87 -8.59
N ASN A 180 -6.22 14.07 -8.85
CA ASN A 180 -5.50 15.22 -9.43
C ASN A 180 -4.79 14.91 -10.75
N HIS A 181 -5.30 13.95 -11.51
CA HIS A 181 -4.71 13.55 -12.80
C HIS A 181 -3.24 13.16 -12.72
N VAL A 182 -2.77 12.62 -11.58
CA VAL A 182 -1.35 12.30 -11.38
C VAL A 182 -0.83 11.26 -12.39
N SER A 183 -1.66 10.43 -13.01
CA SER A 183 -1.15 9.55 -14.08
C SER A 183 -0.97 10.25 -15.43
N ALA A 184 -1.56 11.42 -15.65
CA ALA A 184 -1.49 12.18 -16.91
C ALA A 184 -0.31 13.16 -16.98
N ILE A 185 0.44 13.32 -15.89
CA ILE A 185 1.65 14.17 -15.85
C ILE A 185 2.77 13.49 -16.66
N ASP A 186 3.51 14.28 -17.45
CA ASP A 186 4.67 13.79 -18.18
C ASP A 186 5.89 13.62 -17.25
N TYR A 187 6.33 12.37 -17.14
CA TYR A 187 7.40 11.94 -16.25
C TYR A 187 8.73 11.64 -16.95
N SER A 188 8.83 11.92 -18.26
CA SER A 188 10.03 11.67 -19.06
C SER A 188 11.28 12.44 -18.59
N SER A 189 11.10 13.49 -17.79
CA SER A 189 12.17 14.40 -17.33
C SER A 189 12.65 14.18 -15.89
N ILE A 190 12.22 13.11 -15.20
CA ILE A 190 12.57 12.85 -13.79
C ILE A 190 14.00 12.29 -13.59
N TYR A 191 14.86 12.36 -14.62
CA TYR A 191 16.23 11.85 -14.58
C TYR A 191 17.27 12.94 -14.32
#